data_AF-A0A3Q9EVH5-F1
#
_entry.id   AF-A0A3Q9EVH5-F1
#
_cell.length_a   1.000
_cell.length_b   1.000
_cell.length_c   1.000
_cell.angle_alpha   90.00
_cell.angle_beta   90.00
_cell.angle_gamma   90.00
#
_symmetry.space_group_name_H-M   'P 1'
#
loop_
_entity.id
_entity.type
_entity.pdbx_description
1 polymer ?
#
loop_
_entity_poly.entity_id
_entity_poly.type
_entity_poly.pdbx_seq_one_letter_code
_entity_poly.pdbx_strand_id
1 'polypeptide(L)'
;MESLSVAEAARRLSISDVAAYEAMRAGRLVRESGSNPARVSLASVQRMAAQRRAEAARRHPDAEGFAQGLDNLLNGPTGNASGYLPVDYARPPRGRNALRLLPADAFALFGRDVLEAAASRNQLRRDGVCATCWAATSARVHETHGPEDTPAYRALLGEPCPADRARWTTEAEATRRAMAALRQTETASRQAAERDRARQEFSAAEAAVRAAVSRRTAAARAYSALDPSVARQAGVQARRRAGFTASGDLPCGCSRDTYCAGHTALFGTSDRRAARR
;
A
#
# COMPACT_ATOMS: atom_id res chain seq x y z
N MET A 1 2.03 16.37 16.27
CA MET A 1 0.80 15.94 15.57
C MET A 1 0.23 17.19 14.94
N GLU A 2 -0.06 17.19 13.64
CA GLU A 2 -0.56 18.39 12.97
C GLU A 2 -2.02 18.64 13.37
N SER A 3 -2.30 19.85 13.87
CA SER A 3 -3.62 20.27 14.34
C SER A 3 -4.08 21.53 13.62
N LEU A 4 -5.37 21.58 13.31
CA LEU A 4 -6.01 22.64 12.52
C LEU A 4 -6.99 23.42 13.38
N SER A 5 -7.26 24.67 12.98
CA SER A 5 -8.41 25.40 13.54
C SER A 5 -9.73 24.75 13.15
N VAL A 6 -10.80 24.94 13.92
CA VAL A 6 -12.14 24.42 13.58
C VAL A 6 -12.63 24.96 12.23
N ALA A 7 -12.41 26.25 11.96
CA ALA A 7 -12.81 26.88 10.70
C ALA A 7 -12.08 26.28 9.49
N GLU A 8 -10.80 25.93 9.65
CA GLU A 8 -10.03 25.26 8.62
C GLU A 8 -10.50 23.82 8.40
N ALA A 9 -10.76 23.07 9.48
CA ALA A 9 -11.32 21.73 9.39
C ALA A 9 -12.70 21.71 8.73
N ALA A 10 -13.58 22.67 9.08
CA ALA A 10 -14.89 22.82 8.47
C ALA A 10 -14.78 23.08 6.96
N ARG A 11 -13.85 23.95 6.55
CA ARG A 11 -13.56 24.24 5.13
C ARG A 11 -13.11 23.00 4.38
N ARG A 12 -12.11 22.27 4.92
CA ARG A 12 -11.59 21.01 4.31
C ARG A 12 -12.68 19.93 4.18
N LEU A 13 -13.59 19.86 5.16
CA LEU A 13 -14.74 18.96 5.15
C LEU A 13 -15.92 19.45 4.31
N SER A 14 -15.85 20.68 3.77
CA SER A 14 -16.97 21.32 3.08
C SER A 14 -18.26 21.33 3.92
N ILE A 15 -18.15 21.72 5.20
CA ILE A 15 -19.27 21.87 6.15
C ILE A 15 -19.21 23.24 6.85
N SER A 16 -20.28 23.59 7.57
CA SER A 16 -20.29 24.78 8.42
C SER A 16 -19.46 24.56 9.68
N ASP A 17 -18.95 25.66 10.26
CA ASP A 17 -18.24 25.64 11.55
C ASP A 17 -19.09 25.00 12.65
N VAL A 18 -20.40 25.26 12.65
CA VAL A 18 -21.37 24.67 13.60
C VAL A 18 -21.39 23.15 13.46
N ALA A 19 -21.46 22.62 12.23
CA ALA A 19 -21.42 21.18 11.99
C ALA A 19 -20.07 20.56 12.39
N ALA A 20 -18.96 21.30 12.27
CA ALA A 20 -17.66 20.85 12.77
C ALA A 20 -17.64 20.77 14.31
N TYR A 21 -18.20 21.77 15.01
CA TYR A 21 -18.36 21.74 16.46
C TYR A 21 -19.26 20.58 16.92
N GLU A 22 -20.36 20.31 16.22
CA GLU A 22 -21.23 19.17 16.49
C GLU A 22 -20.51 17.83 16.26
N ALA A 23 -19.71 17.73 15.19
CA ALA A 23 -18.89 16.55 14.93
C ALA A 23 -17.83 16.32 16.02
N MET A 24 -17.25 17.39 16.57
CA MET A 24 -16.36 17.31 17.74
C MET A 24 -17.09 16.83 19.00
N ARG A 25 -18.27 17.39 19.29
CA ARG A 25 -19.10 16.98 20.42
C ARG A 25 -19.53 15.51 20.32
N ALA A 26 -19.80 15.05 19.10
CA ALA A 26 -20.13 13.66 18.82
C ALA A 26 -18.91 12.71 18.76
N GLY A 27 -17.69 13.19 19.03
CA GLY A 27 -16.46 12.38 19.00
C GLY A 27 -16.00 11.96 17.60
N ARG A 28 -16.62 12.48 16.53
CA ARG A 28 -16.22 12.20 15.13
C ARG A 28 -14.99 13.00 14.70
N LEU A 29 -14.80 14.17 15.29
CA LEU A 29 -13.57 14.97 15.18
C LEU A 29 -12.81 14.96 16.51
N VAL A 30 -11.57 14.47 16.48
CA VAL A 30 -10.69 14.43 17.65
C VAL A 30 -10.17 15.84 17.93
N ARG A 31 -10.67 16.42 19.02
CA ARG A 31 -10.20 17.71 19.57
C ARG A 31 -8.86 17.53 20.28
N GLU A 32 -7.96 18.48 20.10
CA GLU A 32 -6.72 18.57 20.86
C GLU A 32 -7.00 19.01 22.31
N SER A 33 -6.53 18.22 23.28
CA SER A 33 -6.74 18.49 24.71
C SER A 33 -6.07 19.80 25.11
N GLY A 34 -6.80 20.67 25.82
CA GLY A 34 -6.26 21.94 26.32
C GLY A 34 -6.15 23.06 25.28
N SER A 35 -6.56 22.84 24.01
CA SER A 35 -6.51 23.89 22.99
C SER A 35 -7.61 24.95 23.20
N ASN A 36 -7.22 26.23 23.24
CA ASN A 36 -8.11 27.39 23.16
C ASN A 36 -7.47 28.49 22.28
N PRO A 37 -8.03 28.83 21.09
CA PRO A 37 -9.25 28.31 20.49
C PRO A 37 -9.16 26.81 20.17
N ALA A 38 -10.31 26.16 20.00
CA ALA A 38 -10.36 24.72 19.78
C ALA A 38 -9.61 24.31 18.50
N ARG A 39 -8.82 23.24 18.58
CA ARG A 39 -8.09 22.65 17.46
C ARG A 39 -8.48 21.19 17.28
N VAL A 40 -8.39 20.71 16.04
CA VAL A 40 -8.70 19.32 15.69
C VAL A 40 -7.53 18.67 14.96
N SER A 41 -7.33 17.37 15.16
CA SER A 41 -6.28 16.63 14.49
C SER A 41 -6.53 16.53 12.98
N LEU A 42 -5.52 16.83 12.16
CA LEU A 42 -5.58 16.67 10.70
C LEU A 42 -5.99 15.23 10.30
N ALA A 43 -5.42 14.23 10.98
CA ALA A 43 -5.74 12.83 10.72
C ALA A 43 -7.23 12.52 10.97
N SER A 44 -7.86 13.18 11.95
CA SER A 44 -9.30 13.03 12.20
C SER A 44 -10.14 13.65 11.10
N VAL A 45 -9.72 14.80 10.58
CA VAL A 45 -10.37 15.48 9.46
C VAL A 45 -10.30 14.60 8.20
N GLN A 46 -9.13 14.07 7.88
CA GLN A 46 -8.93 13.17 6.74
C GLN A 46 -9.78 11.89 6.84
N ARG A 47 -9.82 11.26 8.02
CA ARG A 47 -10.68 10.08 8.26
C ARG A 47 -12.16 10.42 8.06
N MET A 48 -12.64 11.52 8.64
CA MET A 48 -14.04 11.93 8.50
C MET A 48 -14.38 12.28 7.05
N ALA A 49 -13.48 12.95 6.32
CA ALA A 49 -13.65 13.24 4.90
C ALA A 49 -13.82 11.96 4.08
N ALA A 50 -12.93 10.98 4.29
CA ALA A 50 -12.99 9.68 3.61
C ALA A 50 -14.28 8.90 3.94
N GLN A 51 -14.67 8.87 5.22
CA GLN A 51 -15.91 8.21 5.66
C GLN A 51 -17.15 8.83 5.03
N ARG A 52 -17.27 10.16 5.05
CA ARG A 52 -18.40 10.88 4.45
C ARG A 52 -18.49 10.69 2.95
N ARG A 53 -17.35 10.73 2.25
CA ARG A 53 -17.30 10.45 0.80
C ARG A 53 -17.76 9.02 0.51
N ALA A 54 -17.28 8.05 1.28
CA ALA A 54 -17.65 6.65 1.12
C ALA A 54 -19.15 6.41 1.41
N GLU A 55 -19.71 7.07 2.43
CA GLU A 55 -21.14 7.04 2.73
C GLU A 55 -21.98 7.65 1.61
N ALA A 56 -21.60 8.83 1.12
CA ALA A 56 -22.28 9.49 0.02
C ALA A 56 -22.21 8.65 -1.26
N ALA A 57 -21.06 8.03 -1.55
CA ALA A 57 -20.91 7.14 -2.72
C ALA A 57 -21.79 5.89 -2.62
N ARG A 58 -22.05 5.37 -1.42
CA ARG A 58 -23.01 4.28 -1.21
C ARG A 58 -24.46 4.72 -1.44
N ARG A 59 -24.81 5.96 -1.11
CA ARG A 59 -26.15 6.52 -1.33
C ARG A 59 -26.40 6.89 -2.79
N HIS A 60 -25.37 7.29 -3.52
CA HIS A 60 -25.43 7.71 -4.92
C HIS A 60 -24.54 6.82 -5.78
N PRO A 61 -24.95 5.56 -6.06
CA PRO A 61 -24.17 4.64 -6.89
C PRO A 61 -24.04 5.14 -8.35
N ASP A 62 -25.02 5.92 -8.83
CA ASP A 62 -24.95 6.65 -10.10
C ASP A 62 -24.42 8.08 -9.85
N ALA A 63 -23.10 8.21 -9.75
CA ALA A 63 -22.46 9.50 -9.52
C ALA A 63 -22.61 10.46 -10.72
N GLU A 64 -22.73 9.93 -11.94
CA GLU A 64 -22.88 10.75 -13.15
C GLU A 64 -24.29 11.35 -13.23
N GLY A 65 -25.34 10.55 -13.07
CA GLY A 65 -26.71 11.05 -13.02
C GLY A 65 -26.91 12.04 -11.87
N PHE A 66 -26.29 11.78 -10.71
CA PHE A 66 -26.29 12.74 -9.60
C PHE A 66 -25.60 14.06 -9.99
N ALA A 67 -24.42 14.00 -10.61
CA ALA A 67 -23.69 15.18 -11.10
C ALA A 67 -24.49 15.98 -12.14
N GLN A 68 -25.18 15.32 -13.07
CA GLN A 68 -26.06 15.99 -14.04
C GLN A 68 -27.23 16.70 -13.35
N GLY A 69 -27.83 16.07 -12.34
CA GLY A 69 -28.85 16.71 -11.50
C GLY A 69 -28.35 17.97 -10.80
N LEU A 70 -27.12 17.94 -10.27
CA LEU A 70 -26.48 19.11 -9.67
C LEU A 70 -26.18 20.20 -10.72
N ASP A 71 -25.69 19.84 -11.92
CA ASP A 71 -25.43 20.82 -12.98
C ASP A 71 -26.72 21.55 -13.41
N ASN A 72 -27.84 20.84 -13.50
CA ASN A 72 -29.15 21.42 -13.79
C ASN A 72 -29.59 22.43 -12.71
N LEU A 73 -29.29 22.17 -11.44
CA LEU A 73 -29.56 23.11 -10.35
C LEU A 73 -28.64 24.34 -10.40
N LEU A 74 -27.35 24.14 -10.71
CA LEU A 74 -26.36 25.19 -10.74
C LEU A 74 -26.53 26.11 -11.96
N ASN A 75 -26.73 25.55 -13.14
CA ASN A 75 -26.66 26.24 -14.42
C ASN A 75 -28.01 26.33 -15.15
N GLY A 76 -29.05 25.62 -14.68
CA GLY A 76 -30.33 25.47 -15.38
C GLY A 76 -30.28 24.34 -16.42
N PRO A 77 -31.44 23.90 -16.94
CA PRO A 77 -31.49 22.83 -17.94
C PRO A 77 -30.71 23.21 -19.20
N THR A 78 -29.88 22.29 -19.68
CA THR A 78 -29.13 22.38 -20.93
C THR A 78 -30.05 22.04 -22.12
N GLY A 79 -31.04 22.90 -22.37
CA GLY A 79 -31.94 22.73 -23.50
C GLY A 79 -32.86 23.93 -23.67
N ASN A 80 -33.20 24.24 -24.92
CA ASN A 80 -34.25 25.20 -25.28
C ASN A 80 -35.63 24.66 -24.85
N ALA A 81 -35.86 24.45 -23.56
CA ALA A 81 -37.20 24.34 -23.00
C ALA A 81 -37.82 25.75 -22.94
N SER A 82 -38.04 26.33 -24.12
CA SER A 82 -39.05 27.36 -24.32
C SER A 82 -40.42 26.69 -24.21
N GLY A 83 -40.82 26.39 -22.99
CA GLY A 83 -42.12 25.83 -22.68
C GLY A 83 -42.58 26.39 -21.35
N TYR A 84 -43.30 27.50 -21.42
CA TYR A 84 -44.29 27.97 -20.42
C TYR A 84 -44.24 27.24 -19.07
N LEU A 85 -43.33 27.65 -18.19
CA LEU A 85 -43.53 27.43 -16.77
C LEU A 85 -44.19 28.69 -16.19
N PRO A 86 -45.34 28.57 -15.51
CA PRO A 86 -46.00 29.69 -14.85
C PRO A 86 -45.02 30.45 -13.96
N VAL A 87 -45.12 31.78 -14.00
CA VAL A 87 -44.17 32.75 -13.43
C VAL A 87 -44.17 32.77 -11.89
N ASP A 88 -44.98 31.93 -11.23
CA ASP A 88 -45.25 32.03 -9.79
C ASP A 88 -44.48 31.06 -8.88
N TYR A 89 -43.51 30.31 -9.41
CA TYR A 89 -42.48 29.69 -8.59
C TYR A 89 -41.18 30.50 -8.73
N ALA A 90 -40.83 31.23 -7.67
CA ALA A 90 -39.59 32.00 -7.56
C ALA A 90 -38.43 31.23 -8.20
N ARG A 91 -37.85 31.79 -9.28
CA ARG A 91 -36.75 31.16 -10.01
C ARG A 91 -35.70 30.70 -8.99
N PRO A 92 -35.38 29.40 -8.91
CA PRO A 92 -34.41 28.93 -7.93
C PRO A 92 -33.09 29.69 -8.13
N PRO A 93 -32.38 30.03 -7.04
CA PRO A 93 -31.10 30.71 -7.13
C PRO A 93 -30.17 29.88 -8.03
N ARG A 94 -29.50 30.55 -8.98
CA ARG A 94 -28.55 29.93 -9.92
C ARG A 94 -27.11 30.30 -9.58
N GLY A 95 -26.17 29.59 -10.19
CA GLY A 95 -24.74 29.79 -10.00
C GLY A 95 -24.35 29.63 -8.53
N ARG A 96 -23.49 30.52 -8.02
CA ARG A 96 -22.98 30.43 -6.64
C ARG A 96 -24.08 30.45 -5.57
N ASN A 97 -25.21 31.11 -5.83
CA ASN A 97 -26.31 31.15 -4.88
C ASN A 97 -27.01 29.78 -4.75
N ALA A 98 -26.97 28.95 -5.80
CA ALA A 98 -27.52 27.59 -5.82
C ALA A 98 -26.75 26.64 -4.89
N LEU A 99 -25.48 26.94 -4.57
CA LEU A 99 -24.65 26.11 -3.68
C LEU A 99 -25.29 25.88 -2.32
N ARG A 100 -26.08 26.84 -1.83
CA ARG A 100 -26.79 26.76 -0.55
C ARG A 100 -27.92 25.73 -0.54
N LEU A 101 -28.40 25.34 -1.73
CA LEU A 101 -29.49 24.37 -1.91
C LEU A 101 -28.96 22.96 -2.18
N LEU A 102 -27.65 22.79 -2.37
CA LEU A 102 -27.09 21.48 -2.69
C LEU A 102 -27.12 20.57 -1.45
N PRO A 103 -27.40 19.27 -1.63
CA PRO A 103 -27.36 18.31 -0.54
C PRO A 103 -25.92 18.18 0.00
N ALA A 104 -25.79 17.84 1.29
CA ALA A 104 -24.48 17.62 1.91
C ALA A 104 -23.64 16.53 1.20
N ASP A 105 -24.30 15.59 0.52
CA ASP A 105 -23.65 14.55 -0.28
C ASP A 105 -22.93 15.10 -1.50
N ALA A 106 -23.42 16.18 -2.11
CA ALA A 106 -22.72 16.85 -3.21
C ALA A 106 -21.35 17.35 -2.74
N PHE A 107 -21.31 17.99 -1.57
CA PHE A 107 -20.06 18.49 -0.98
C PHE A 107 -19.14 17.36 -0.54
N ALA A 108 -19.67 16.22 -0.09
CA ALA A 108 -18.87 15.06 0.28
C ALA A 108 -18.27 14.33 -0.96
N LEU A 109 -19.04 14.25 -2.05
CA LEU A 109 -18.65 13.56 -3.29
C LEU A 109 -17.78 14.40 -4.20
N PHE A 110 -18.04 15.70 -4.34
CA PHE A 110 -17.32 16.53 -5.31
C PHE A 110 -16.37 17.51 -4.64
N GLY A 111 -16.60 17.87 -3.38
CA GLY A 111 -15.85 18.91 -2.69
C GLY A 111 -16.37 20.31 -3.02
N ARG A 112 -16.17 21.24 -2.10
CA ARG A 112 -16.62 22.64 -2.24
C ARG A 112 -16.05 23.32 -3.48
N ASP A 113 -14.75 23.20 -3.71
CA ASP A 113 -14.06 23.93 -4.78
C ASP A 113 -14.51 23.49 -6.18
N VAL A 114 -14.77 22.19 -6.36
CA VAL A 114 -15.33 21.67 -7.61
C VAL A 114 -16.74 22.20 -7.84
N LEU A 115 -17.57 22.26 -6.79
CA LEU A 115 -18.94 22.79 -6.91
C LEU A 115 -18.93 24.30 -7.16
N GLU A 116 -18.02 25.06 -6.54
CA GLU A 116 -17.85 26.49 -6.81
C GLU A 116 -17.39 26.75 -8.26
N ALA A 117 -16.52 25.88 -8.79
CA ALA A 117 -16.09 25.92 -10.18
C ALA A 117 -17.25 25.62 -11.13
N ALA A 118 -18.02 24.57 -10.85
CA ALA A 118 -19.20 24.17 -11.63
C ALA A 118 -20.27 25.27 -11.64
N ALA A 119 -20.51 25.89 -10.49
CA ALA A 119 -21.42 27.02 -10.32
C ALA A 119 -20.95 28.29 -11.06
N SER A 120 -19.64 28.42 -11.32
CA SER A 120 -19.03 29.54 -12.04
C SER A 120 -18.62 29.15 -13.47
N ARG A 121 -18.95 27.95 -13.94
CA ARG A 121 -18.40 27.36 -15.18
C ARG A 121 -18.58 28.25 -16.40
N ASN A 122 -19.78 28.80 -16.58
CA ASN A 122 -20.10 29.68 -17.70
C ASN A 122 -19.33 31.01 -17.63
N GLN A 123 -19.04 31.51 -16.43
CA GLN A 123 -18.20 32.69 -16.26
C GLN A 123 -16.74 32.36 -16.59
N LEU A 124 -16.20 31.30 -16.00
CA LEU A 124 -14.82 30.85 -16.25
C LEU A 124 -14.57 30.62 -17.74
N ARG A 125 -15.51 29.99 -18.45
CA ARG A 125 -15.41 29.77 -19.90
C ARG A 125 -15.41 31.08 -20.69
N ARG A 126 -16.21 32.08 -20.29
CA ARG A 126 -16.20 33.41 -20.92
C ARG A 126 -14.88 34.14 -20.69
N ASP A 127 -14.26 33.93 -19.54
CA ASP A 127 -12.97 34.52 -19.17
C ASP A 127 -11.77 33.75 -19.75
N GLY A 128 -12.01 32.71 -20.57
CA GLY A 128 -10.95 31.88 -21.16
C GLY A 128 -10.27 30.92 -20.17
N VAL A 129 -10.86 30.70 -19.00
CA VAL A 129 -10.32 29.86 -17.92
C VAL A 129 -10.96 28.47 -17.95
N CYS A 130 -10.14 27.42 -17.86
CA CYS A 130 -10.62 26.04 -17.70
C CYS A 130 -11.20 25.83 -16.29
N ALA A 131 -12.46 25.41 -16.20
CA ALA A 131 -13.13 25.16 -14.92
C ALA A 131 -12.44 24.06 -14.10
N THR A 132 -11.94 23.01 -14.76
CA THR A 132 -11.20 21.93 -14.11
C THR A 132 -9.85 22.40 -13.55
N CYS A 133 -9.10 23.21 -14.29
CA CYS A 133 -7.86 23.82 -13.79
C CYS A 133 -8.12 24.74 -12.59
N TRP A 134 -9.19 25.55 -12.65
CA TRP A 134 -9.58 26.42 -11.55
C TRP A 134 -9.95 25.60 -10.31
N ALA A 135 -10.78 24.56 -10.48
CA ALA A 135 -11.17 23.65 -9.39
C ALA A 135 -9.96 22.96 -8.77
N ALA A 136 -9.04 22.44 -9.58
CA ALA A 136 -7.83 21.78 -9.10
C ALA A 136 -6.93 22.73 -8.31
N THR A 137 -6.76 23.97 -8.78
CA THR A 137 -5.95 24.98 -8.11
C THR A 137 -6.60 25.38 -6.77
N SER A 138 -7.91 25.66 -6.78
CA SER A 138 -8.66 26.05 -5.59
C SER A 138 -8.67 24.92 -4.54
N ALA A 139 -8.90 23.68 -4.98
CA ALA A 139 -8.87 22.51 -4.10
C ALA A 139 -7.49 22.30 -3.46
N ARG A 140 -6.40 22.56 -4.19
CA ARG A 140 -5.04 22.51 -3.63
C ARG A 140 -4.81 23.59 -2.58
N VAL A 141 -5.26 24.82 -2.83
CA VAL A 141 -5.11 25.95 -1.89
C VAL A 141 -5.93 25.74 -0.62
N HIS A 142 -7.13 25.18 -0.74
CA HIS A 142 -8.04 24.96 0.38
C HIS A 142 -7.92 23.57 1.01
N GLU A 143 -7.03 22.73 0.49
CA GLU A 143 -6.83 21.33 0.88
C GLU A 143 -8.15 20.54 0.94
N THR A 144 -8.99 20.74 -0.08
CA THR A 144 -10.26 20.03 -0.26
C THR A 144 -10.10 18.93 -1.31
N HIS A 145 -11.19 18.18 -1.53
CA HIS A 145 -11.23 17.19 -2.59
C HIS A 145 -11.23 17.85 -3.98
N GLY A 146 -10.24 17.49 -4.81
CA GLY A 146 -10.06 18.03 -6.15
C GLY A 146 -10.82 17.26 -7.25
N PRO A 147 -10.75 17.73 -8.51
CA PRO A 147 -11.41 17.06 -9.62
C PRO A 147 -10.71 15.77 -10.06
N GLU A 148 -11.49 14.74 -10.35
CA GLU A 148 -11.03 13.43 -10.85
C GLU A 148 -11.36 13.24 -12.34
N ASP A 149 -10.63 12.36 -13.03
CA ASP A 149 -10.91 12.01 -14.44
C ASP A 149 -12.04 10.99 -14.55
N THR A 150 -13.27 11.41 -14.21
CA THR A 150 -14.46 10.55 -14.29
C THR A 150 -15.64 11.26 -14.97
N PRO A 151 -16.61 10.52 -15.54
CA PRO A 151 -17.77 11.11 -16.20
C PRO A 151 -18.54 12.10 -15.33
N ALA A 152 -18.66 11.83 -14.03
CA ALA A 152 -19.35 12.70 -13.08
C ALA A 152 -18.71 14.09 -12.96
N TYR A 153 -17.38 14.19 -12.94
CA TYR A 153 -16.69 15.49 -12.89
C TYR A 153 -16.75 16.21 -14.24
N ARG A 154 -16.75 15.46 -15.35
CA ARG A 154 -16.96 16.04 -16.69
C ARG A 154 -18.37 16.60 -16.86
N ALA A 155 -19.39 15.96 -16.27
CA ALA A 155 -20.75 16.49 -16.26
C ALA A 155 -20.82 17.85 -15.53
N LEU A 156 -20.11 18.02 -14.41
CA LEU A 156 -20.08 19.27 -13.65
C LEU A 156 -19.21 20.35 -14.30
N LEU A 157 -17.99 20.01 -14.68
CA LEU A 157 -16.95 20.98 -15.05
C LEU A 157 -16.81 21.16 -16.57
N GLY A 158 -17.41 20.26 -17.36
CA GLY A 158 -17.18 20.15 -18.79
C GLY A 158 -15.93 19.34 -19.15
N GLU A 159 -15.58 19.35 -20.43
CA GLU A 159 -14.42 18.64 -20.92
C GLU A 159 -13.10 19.24 -20.38
N PRO A 160 -12.17 18.41 -19.86
CA PRO A 160 -10.88 18.84 -19.36
C PRO A 160 -9.97 19.33 -20.50
N CYS A 161 -9.13 20.32 -20.22
CA CYS A 161 -8.14 20.80 -21.18
C CYS A 161 -6.96 19.81 -21.32
N PRO A 162 -6.08 19.95 -22.34
CA PRO A 162 -4.93 19.07 -22.51
C PRO A 162 -3.98 19.02 -21.29
N ALA A 163 -3.84 20.13 -20.57
CA ALA A 163 -3.01 20.19 -19.36
C ALA A 163 -3.59 19.35 -18.21
N ASP A 164 -4.91 19.37 -18.03
CA ASP A 164 -5.60 18.53 -17.04
C ASP A 164 -5.44 17.03 -17.37
N ARG A 165 -5.62 16.67 -18.64
CA ARG A 165 -5.42 15.29 -19.12
C ARG A 165 -3.98 14.82 -18.87
N ALA A 166 -2.99 15.65 -19.21
CA ALA A 166 -1.59 15.35 -18.96
C ALA A 166 -1.29 15.17 -17.45
N ARG A 167 -1.82 16.05 -16.59
CA ARG A 167 -1.70 15.91 -15.14
C ARG A 167 -2.25 14.56 -14.66
N TRP A 168 -3.49 14.22 -15.02
CA TRP A 168 -4.10 12.97 -14.59
C TRP A 168 -3.36 11.73 -15.10
N THR A 169 -2.83 11.77 -16.33
CA THR A 169 -1.97 10.67 -16.80
C THR A 169 -0.71 10.52 -15.95
N THR A 170 -0.09 11.63 -15.55
CA THR A 170 1.10 11.63 -14.68
C THR A 170 0.77 11.13 -13.27
N GLU A 171 -0.37 11.54 -12.71
CA GLU A 171 -0.86 11.07 -11.40
C GLU A 171 -1.19 9.56 -11.43
N ALA A 172 -1.83 9.09 -12.51
CA ALA A 172 -2.12 7.67 -12.70
C ALA A 172 -0.83 6.84 -12.82
N GLU A 173 0.18 7.34 -13.53
CA GLU A 173 1.49 6.70 -13.59
C GLU A 173 2.19 6.66 -12.23
N ALA A 174 2.22 7.79 -11.52
CA ALA A 174 2.81 7.88 -10.18
C ALA A 174 2.13 6.89 -9.22
N THR A 175 0.80 6.79 -9.27
CA THR A 175 0.02 5.85 -8.48
C THR A 175 0.34 4.40 -8.83
N ARG A 176 0.44 4.07 -10.14
CA ARG A 176 0.86 2.73 -10.59
C ARG A 176 2.25 2.36 -10.07
N ARG A 177 3.20 3.29 -10.11
CA ARG A 177 4.56 3.09 -9.58
C ARG A 177 4.56 2.90 -8.06
N ALA A 178 3.81 3.73 -7.32
CA ALA A 178 3.69 3.61 -5.86
C ALA A 178 3.07 2.26 -5.46
N MET A 179 2.00 1.82 -6.13
CA MET A 179 1.37 0.52 -5.88
C MET A 179 2.28 -0.66 -6.27
N ALA A 180 3.12 -0.51 -7.31
CA ALA A 180 4.12 -1.51 -7.64
C ALA A 180 5.19 -1.62 -6.55
N ALA A 181 5.68 -0.48 -6.03
CA ALA A 181 6.63 -0.44 -4.93
C ALA A 181 6.06 -1.08 -3.65
N LEU A 182 4.81 -0.76 -3.29
CA LEU A 182 4.12 -1.38 -2.15
C LEU A 182 4.04 -2.91 -2.30
N ARG A 183 3.62 -3.41 -3.46
CA ARG A 183 3.58 -4.86 -3.74
C ARG A 183 4.95 -5.53 -3.65
N GLN A 184 6.02 -4.85 -4.10
CA GLN A 184 7.39 -5.35 -3.95
C GLN A 184 7.80 -5.43 -2.48
N THR A 185 7.50 -4.40 -1.68
CA THR A 185 7.80 -4.42 -0.23
C THR A 185 7.03 -5.52 0.50
N GLU A 186 5.75 -5.73 0.19
CA GLU A 186 4.96 -6.83 0.74
C GLU A 186 5.52 -8.20 0.35
N THR A 187 5.93 -8.36 -0.91
CA THR A 187 6.54 -9.60 -1.41
C THR A 187 7.87 -9.89 -0.70
N ALA A 188 8.72 -8.88 -0.54
CA ALA A 188 9.99 -9.01 0.17
C ALA A 188 9.77 -9.37 1.66
N SER A 189 8.77 -8.76 2.31
CA SER A 189 8.40 -9.09 3.69
C SER A 189 7.93 -10.54 3.83
N ARG A 190 7.08 -11.02 2.90
CA ARG A 190 6.64 -12.43 2.89
C ARG A 190 7.81 -13.39 2.69
N GLN A 191 8.70 -13.11 1.75
CA GLN A 191 9.90 -13.94 1.51
C GLN A 191 10.84 -13.96 2.73
N ALA A 192 10.98 -12.85 3.44
CA ALA A 192 11.76 -12.80 4.68
C ALA A 192 11.13 -13.68 5.76
N ALA A 193 9.80 -13.58 5.95
CA ALA A 193 9.08 -14.42 6.91
C ALA A 193 9.18 -15.92 6.58
N GLU A 194 9.11 -16.30 5.29
CA GLU A 194 9.31 -17.69 4.85
C GLU A 194 10.73 -18.19 5.14
N ARG A 195 11.76 -17.38 4.89
CA ARG A 195 13.16 -17.73 5.22
C ARG A 195 13.37 -17.91 6.71
N ASP A 196 12.79 -17.04 7.53
CA ASP A 196 12.90 -17.13 8.99
C ASP A 196 12.18 -18.36 9.52
N ARG A 197 11.00 -18.70 8.97
CA ARG A 197 10.30 -19.95 9.26
C ARG A 197 11.15 -21.17 8.89
N ALA A 198 11.73 -21.20 7.69
CA ALA A 198 12.60 -22.29 7.25
C ALA A 198 13.84 -22.47 8.16
N ARG A 199 14.43 -21.37 8.65
CA ARG A 199 15.54 -21.40 9.62
C ARG A 199 15.10 -21.98 10.98
N GLN A 200 13.91 -21.62 11.44
CA GLN A 200 13.36 -22.17 12.68
C GLN A 200 13.10 -23.68 12.54
N GLU A 201 12.50 -24.11 11.44
CA GLU A 201 12.25 -25.54 11.15
C GLU A 201 13.58 -26.33 11.04
N PHE A 202 14.58 -25.78 10.37
CA PHE A 202 15.90 -26.40 10.28
C PHE A 202 16.60 -26.52 11.64
N SER A 203 16.59 -25.45 12.45
CA SER A 203 17.22 -25.48 13.78
C SER A 203 16.51 -26.44 14.75
N ALA A 204 15.18 -26.56 14.65
CA ALA A 204 14.42 -27.57 15.39
C ALA A 204 14.77 -29.00 14.95
N ALA A 205 14.89 -29.24 13.64
CA ALA A 205 15.33 -30.53 13.11
C ALA A 205 16.76 -30.89 13.56
N GLU A 206 17.68 -29.93 13.53
CA GLU A 206 19.05 -30.11 14.00
C GLU A 206 19.09 -30.46 15.50
N ALA A 207 18.31 -29.77 16.33
CA ALA A 207 18.18 -30.09 17.75
C ALA A 207 17.65 -31.50 17.99
N ALA A 208 16.64 -31.93 17.22
CA ALA A 208 16.09 -33.29 17.30
C ALA A 208 17.13 -34.36 16.92
N VAL A 209 17.92 -34.11 15.86
CA VAL A 209 19.02 -35.01 15.45
C VAL A 209 20.10 -35.08 16.53
N ARG A 210 20.55 -33.94 17.06
CA ARG A 210 21.54 -33.90 18.16
C ARG A 210 21.05 -34.66 19.38
N ALA A 211 19.77 -34.52 19.74
CA ALA A 211 19.15 -35.27 20.85
C ALA A 211 19.12 -36.78 20.57
N ALA A 212 18.77 -37.21 19.35
CA ALA A 212 18.79 -38.62 18.96
C ALA A 212 20.20 -39.22 18.99
N VAL A 213 21.21 -38.49 18.49
CA VAL A 213 22.63 -38.90 18.57
C VAL A 213 23.08 -39.01 20.02
N SER A 214 22.73 -38.04 20.87
CA SER A 214 23.03 -38.08 22.31
C SER A 214 22.44 -39.31 22.98
N ARG A 215 21.15 -39.61 22.76
CA ARG A 215 20.48 -40.82 23.28
C ARG A 215 21.17 -42.10 22.81
N ARG A 216 21.49 -42.21 21.51
CA ARG A 216 22.20 -43.37 20.96
C ARG A 216 23.58 -43.55 21.59
N THR A 217 24.31 -42.45 21.79
CA THR A 217 25.65 -42.48 22.39
C THR A 217 25.58 -42.88 23.86
N ALA A 218 24.59 -42.37 24.61
CA ALA A 218 24.35 -42.76 26.00
C ALA A 218 23.96 -44.25 26.12
N ALA A 219 23.06 -44.74 25.25
CA ALA A 219 22.69 -46.16 25.20
C ALA A 219 23.90 -47.05 24.88
N ALA A 220 24.74 -46.66 23.92
CA ALA A 220 25.97 -47.39 23.60
C ALA A 220 26.94 -47.45 24.79
N ARG A 221 27.07 -46.35 25.56
CA ARG A 221 27.88 -46.33 26.80
C ARG A 221 27.32 -47.27 27.87
N ALA A 222 26.00 -47.24 28.10
CA ALA A 222 25.36 -48.14 29.05
C ALA A 222 25.54 -49.62 28.66
N TYR A 223 25.36 -49.94 27.38
CA TYR A 223 25.55 -51.30 26.88
C TYR A 223 27.02 -51.76 27.01
N SER A 224 27.98 -50.87 26.74
CA SER A 224 29.41 -51.17 26.91
C SER A 224 29.83 -51.38 28.37
N ALA A 225 29.08 -50.83 29.34
CA ALA A 225 29.29 -51.07 30.76
C ALA A 225 28.74 -52.43 31.22
N LEU A 226 27.64 -52.89 30.60
CA LEU A 226 27.03 -54.20 30.88
C LEU A 226 27.80 -55.36 30.22
N ASP A 227 28.37 -55.14 29.03
CA ASP A 227 29.22 -56.13 28.34
C ASP A 227 30.52 -55.48 27.79
N PRO A 228 31.64 -55.60 28.52
CA PRO A 228 32.93 -55.05 28.11
C PRO A 228 33.53 -55.68 26.83
N SER A 229 33.02 -56.84 26.39
CA SER A 229 33.50 -57.51 25.18
C SER A 229 33.05 -56.77 23.90
N VAL A 230 31.85 -56.20 23.91
CA VAL A 230 31.29 -55.39 22.82
C VAL A 230 32.06 -54.07 22.66
N ALA A 231 32.47 -53.44 23.77
CA ALA A 231 33.32 -52.25 23.76
C ALA A 231 34.68 -52.51 23.09
N ARG A 232 35.27 -53.68 23.38
CA ARG A 232 36.53 -54.13 22.76
C ARG A 232 36.36 -54.40 21.27
N GLN A 233 35.27 -55.05 20.84
CA GLN A 233 34.98 -55.26 19.41
C GLN A 233 34.72 -53.95 18.66
N ALA A 234 33.97 -53.02 19.24
CA ALA A 234 33.74 -51.69 18.67
C ALA A 234 35.03 -50.88 18.53
N GLY A 235 35.93 -50.95 19.54
CA GLY A 235 37.26 -50.35 19.48
C GLY A 235 38.14 -50.97 18.38
N VAL A 236 38.07 -52.29 18.18
CA VAL A 236 38.77 -52.98 17.07
C VAL A 236 38.19 -52.58 15.71
N GLN A 237 36.87 -52.48 15.56
CA GLN A 237 36.26 -52.00 14.31
C GLN A 237 36.58 -50.53 14.04
N ALA A 238 36.56 -49.66 15.05
CA ALA A 238 36.95 -48.26 14.91
C ALA A 238 38.43 -48.12 14.51
N ARG A 239 39.33 -48.92 15.09
CA ARG A 239 40.74 -49.00 14.66
C ARG A 239 40.88 -49.54 13.23
N ARG A 240 40.07 -50.53 12.82
CA ARG A 240 40.07 -51.03 11.42
C ARG A 240 39.57 -49.96 10.43
N ARG A 241 38.54 -49.18 10.78
CA ARG A 241 38.04 -48.07 9.95
C ARG A 241 39.00 -46.87 9.92
N ALA A 242 39.60 -46.52 11.07
CA ALA A 242 40.64 -45.51 11.14
C ALA A 242 41.92 -45.94 10.38
N GLY A 243 42.24 -47.24 10.42
CA GLY A 243 43.27 -47.86 9.58
C GLY A 243 42.97 -47.68 8.09
N PHE A 244 41.73 -47.87 7.66
CA PHE A 244 41.28 -47.63 6.28
C PHE A 244 41.38 -46.15 5.84
N THR A 245 41.38 -45.20 6.77
CA THR A 245 41.60 -43.78 6.48
C THR A 245 43.06 -43.32 6.63
N ALA A 246 43.91 -44.12 7.28
CA ALA A 246 45.32 -43.82 7.51
C ALA A 246 46.25 -44.49 6.46
N SER A 247 45.90 -45.68 5.96
CA SER A 247 46.53 -46.27 4.78
C SER A 247 45.68 -45.94 3.55
N GLY A 248 45.80 -44.69 3.08
CA GLY A 248 45.06 -44.16 1.94
C GLY A 248 45.52 -44.69 0.58
N ASP A 249 45.96 -45.95 0.48
CA ASP A 249 46.41 -46.50 -0.79
C ASP A 249 45.22 -47.07 -1.55
N LEU A 250 44.85 -46.39 -2.63
CA LEU A 250 44.02 -46.96 -3.68
C LEU A 250 44.69 -48.27 -4.16
N PRO A 251 43.96 -49.25 -4.72
CA PRO A 251 44.55 -50.52 -5.18
C PRO A 251 45.67 -50.35 -6.20
N CYS A 252 45.78 -49.18 -6.83
CA CYS A 252 46.88 -48.78 -7.71
C CYS A 252 48.10 -48.15 -7.00
N GLY A 253 48.13 -48.08 -5.66
CA GLY A 253 49.17 -47.44 -4.86
C GLY A 253 49.14 -45.91 -4.83
N CYS A 254 48.02 -45.28 -5.22
CA CYS A 254 47.87 -43.83 -5.10
C CYS A 254 47.37 -43.44 -3.71
N SER A 255 47.96 -42.39 -3.14
CA SER A 255 47.50 -41.83 -1.88
C SER A 255 46.46 -40.71 -2.10
N ARG A 256 45.97 -40.12 -1.00
CA ARG A 256 45.10 -38.93 -1.04
C ARG A 256 45.76 -37.76 -1.78
N ASP A 257 47.06 -37.60 -1.65
CA ASP A 257 47.80 -36.44 -2.18
C ASP A 257 48.81 -36.81 -3.29
N THR A 258 49.11 -38.10 -3.50
CA THR A 258 50.16 -38.55 -4.42
C THR A 258 49.66 -39.58 -5.44
N TYR A 259 50.00 -39.41 -6.72
CA TYR A 259 49.81 -40.42 -7.77
C TYR A 259 50.91 -41.48 -7.73
N CYS A 260 50.56 -42.73 -8.04
CA CYS A 260 51.52 -43.78 -8.29
C CYS A 260 52.21 -43.58 -9.65
N ALA A 261 53.34 -44.25 -9.89
CA ALA A 261 54.15 -44.08 -11.09
C ALA A 261 53.36 -44.19 -12.41
N GLY A 262 52.40 -45.11 -12.50
CA GLY A 262 51.54 -45.26 -13.68
C GLY A 262 50.64 -44.05 -13.94
N HIS A 263 50.12 -43.41 -12.89
CA HIS A 263 49.29 -42.21 -13.02
C HIS A 263 50.14 -40.94 -13.17
N THR A 264 51.33 -40.88 -12.58
CA THR A 264 52.29 -39.79 -12.81
C THR A 264 52.67 -39.70 -14.29
N ALA A 265 52.84 -40.83 -14.97
CA ALA A 265 53.11 -40.86 -16.41
C ALA A 265 51.94 -40.32 -17.26
N LEU A 266 50.70 -40.46 -16.79
CA LEU A 266 49.49 -39.98 -17.46
C LEU A 266 49.22 -38.49 -17.20
N PHE A 267 49.43 -38.02 -15.97
CA PHE A 267 49.11 -36.65 -15.55
C PHE A 267 50.31 -35.70 -15.53
N GLY A 268 51.53 -36.20 -15.81
CA GLY A 268 52.75 -35.40 -15.84
C GLY A 268 53.23 -34.88 -14.48
N THR A 269 52.54 -35.24 -13.39
CA THR A 269 52.90 -34.86 -12.02
C THR A 269 52.50 -35.94 -11.03
N SER A 270 53.30 -36.11 -9.98
CA SER A 270 52.99 -37.02 -8.87
C SER A 270 52.08 -36.38 -7.83
N ASP A 271 51.86 -35.06 -7.88
CA ASP A 271 50.98 -34.35 -6.95
C ASP A 271 49.56 -34.22 -7.52
N ARG A 272 48.58 -34.83 -6.84
CA ARG A 272 47.16 -34.80 -7.27
C ARG A 272 46.54 -33.41 -7.18
N ARG A 273 47.06 -32.54 -6.31
CA ARG A 273 46.58 -31.15 -6.18
C ARG A 273 47.10 -30.28 -7.30
N ALA A 274 48.33 -30.54 -7.76
CA ALA A 274 48.92 -29.86 -8.91
C ALA A 274 48.19 -30.22 -10.22
N ALA A 275 47.77 -31.47 -10.40
CA ALA A 275 47.04 -31.92 -11.59
C ALA A 275 45.59 -31.39 -11.72
N ARG A 276 45.03 -30.78 -10.66
CA ARG A 276 43.65 -30.24 -10.66
C ARG A 276 43.58 -28.74 -10.96
N ARG A 277 44.72 -28.06 -11.07
CA ARG A 277 44.82 -26.67 -11.50
C ARG A 277 45.07 -26.61 -13.00
#